data_AF-A0A937PZ02-F1
#
_entry.id   AF-A0A937PZ02-F1
#
_cell.length_a   1.000
_cell.length_b   1.000
_cell.length_c   1.000
_cell.angle_alpha   90.00
_cell.angle_beta   90.00
_cell.angle_gamma   90.00
#
_symmetry.space_group_name_H-M   'P 1'
#
loop_
_entity.id
_entity.type
_entity.pdbx_description
1 polymer ?
#
loop_
_entity_poly.entity_id
_entity_poly.type
_entity_poly.pdbx_seq_one_letter_code
_entity_poly.pdbx_strand_id
1 'polypeptide(L)'
;MNLLNYMAVNIFETLLRVIPIPCKTGVIKIGKPDRTSPVFLTCNYHLTVKRVKRALHGIYCYLLIAKSNGHNVWCGATGGHFTNHDVISILKTSRIENLVDHKNVILPQLAATGIEAKYIRKKTGWRVIWGPVYAKDIQGFIENNFKKTIEMREVRFSLVQRIEMAIMWAFPFSIIASLIMIGFWPEALLPLNGFIWGLPFIIFMSFPLYSKWLDPKKKGIGFSKYTVIFDFGRIPLILWGLSVFCLFVFSIMTNAFTWEFIFRWGSISFIVILIISLDLMGSTPIYKSGLHEDRFLKIVLDERKCKGAGFCGQICPKNCYEVDTNRHIATIPGAERCVQCGACIVQCPFDALYFMSPKGTILSPATVRTFKLNLISKRLEGGEEKARLSV
;
A
#
# COMPACT_ATOMS: atom_id res chain seq x y z
N MET A 1 -21.97 -16.92 1.08
CA MET A 1 -20.64 -17.54 1.31
C MET A 1 -20.63 -18.00 2.75
N ASN A 2 -20.29 -19.27 3.03
CA ASN A 2 -20.21 -19.74 4.41
C ASN A 2 -19.14 -18.93 5.17
N LEU A 3 -19.48 -18.44 6.37
CA LEU A 3 -18.58 -17.68 7.23
C LEU A 3 -17.28 -18.44 7.50
N LEU A 4 -17.34 -19.75 7.65
CA LEU A 4 -16.20 -20.61 7.92
C LEU A 4 -15.18 -20.61 6.76
N ASN A 5 -15.67 -20.73 5.52
CA ASN A 5 -14.81 -20.63 4.32
C ASN A 5 -14.19 -19.23 4.21
N TYR A 6 -14.94 -18.16 4.48
CA TYR A 6 -14.38 -16.82 4.50
C TYR A 6 -13.26 -16.67 5.54
N MET A 7 -13.47 -17.17 6.76
CA MET A 7 -12.46 -17.10 7.82
C MET A 7 -11.20 -17.87 7.43
N ALA A 8 -11.36 -19.09 6.91
CA ALA A 8 -10.23 -19.91 6.45
C ALA A 8 -9.40 -19.19 5.37
N VAL A 9 -10.06 -18.67 4.32
CA VAL A 9 -9.37 -17.92 3.26
C VAL A 9 -8.71 -16.65 3.81
N ASN A 10 -9.41 -15.91 4.67
CA ASN A 10 -8.87 -14.67 5.22
C ASN A 10 -7.65 -14.92 6.12
N ILE A 11 -7.63 -16.01 6.90
CA ILE A 11 -6.48 -16.39 7.71
C ILE A 11 -5.32 -16.86 6.82
N PHE A 12 -5.56 -17.86 5.97
CA PHE A 12 -4.52 -18.49 5.14
C PHE A 12 -3.86 -17.50 4.17
N GLU A 13 -4.65 -16.68 3.49
CA GLU A 13 -4.10 -15.71 2.53
C GLU A 13 -3.53 -14.46 3.22
N THR A 14 -3.85 -14.23 4.51
CA THR A 14 -3.13 -13.23 5.30
C THR A 14 -1.73 -13.74 5.66
N LEU A 15 -1.61 -15.01 6.04
CA LEU A 15 -0.32 -15.67 6.31
C LEU A 15 0.60 -15.63 5.07
N LEU A 16 0.01 -15.86 3.89
CA LEU A 16 0.71 -15.86 2.60
C LEU A 16 0.52 -14.55 1.81
N ARG A 17 0.26 -13.43 2.49
CA ARG A 17 -0.11 -12.18 1.83
C ARG A 17 0.95 -11.62 0.86
N VAL A 18 2.22 -12.00 1.06
CA VAL A 18 3.32 -11.64 0.15
C VAL A 18 3.21 -12.33 -1.22
N ILE A 19 2.48 -13.45 -1.30
CA ILE A 19 2.29 -14.23 -2.53
C ILE A 19 1.09 -13.67 -3.31
N PRO A 20 1.25 -13.35 -4.61
CA PRO A 20 0.14 -12.91 -5.44
C PRO A 20 -0.75 -14.10 -5.81
N ILE A 21 -1.94 -14.18 -5.18
CA ILE A 21 -2.92 -15.25 -5.43
C ILE A 21 -4.07 -14.67 -6.28
N PRO A 22 -4.08 -14.88 -7.61
CA PRO A 22 -5.14 -14.39 -8.48
C PRO A 22 -6.42 -15.22 -8.35
N CYS A 23 -7.56 -14.60 -8.64
CA CYS A 23 -8.82 -15.28 -8.89
C CYS A 23 -9.38 -14.95 -10.29
N LYS A 24 -10.46 -15.65 -10.66
CA LYS A 24 -11.11 -15.51 -11.97
C LYS A 24 -11.64 -14.09 -12.16
N THR A 25 -11.31 -13.48 -13.30
CA THR A 25 -11.83 -12.18 -13.73
C THR A 25 -13.24 -12.33 -14.31
N GLY A 26 -14.00 -11.24 -14.34
CA GLY A 26 -15.36 -11.23 -14.90
C GLY A 26 -16.35 -10.43 -14.07
N VAL A 27 -17.63 -10.57 -14.42
CA VAL A 27 -18.75 -9.96 -13.69
C VAL A 27 -19.34 -10.96 -12.70
N ILE A 28 -19.60 -10.49 -11.49
CA ILE A 28 -20.33 -11.21 -10.45
C ILE A 28 -21.58 -10.40 -10.09
N LYS A 29 -22.74 -11.06 -10.06
CA LYS A 29 -23.97 -10.50 -9.50
C LYS A 29 -23.99 -10.74 -8.00
N ILE A 30 -24.21 -9.69 -7.20
CA ILE A 30 -24.39 -9.79 -5.76
C ILE A 30 -25.88 -9.56 -5.46
N GLY A 31 -26.52 -10.54 -4.83
CA GLY A 31 -27.97 -10.53 -4.60
C GLY A 31 -28.77 -10.57 -5.91
N LYS A 32 -29.79 -9.73 -6.03
CA LYS A 32 -30.66 -9.61 -7.21
C LYS A 32 -30.55 -8.20 -7.82
N PRO A 33 -29.42 -7.85 -8.46
CA PRO A 33 -29.24 -6.53 -9.05
C PRO A 33 -30.17 -6.33 -10.25
N ASP A 34 -30.69 -5.12 -10.37
CA ASP A 34 -31.49 -4.61 -11.48
C ASP A 34 -30.67 -3.67 -12.39
N ARG A 35 -31.34 -2.96 -13.30
CA ARG A 35 -30.68 -2.06 -14.25
C ARG A 35 -30.20 -0.73 -13.63
N THR A 36 -30.63 -0.41 -12.42
CA THR A 36 -30.23 0.81 -11.69
C THR A 36 -29.14 0.53 -10.64
N SER A 37 -28.86 -0.75 -10.39
CA SER A 37 -27.97 -1.21 -9.35
C SER A 37 -26.50 -0.79 -9.59
N PRO A 38 -25.77 -0.40 -8.54
CA PRO A 38 -24.41 0.09 -8.67
C PRO A 38 -23.44 -0.95 -9.24
N VAL A 39 -22.43 -0.46 -9.97
CA VAL A 39 -21.35 -1.28 -10.53
C VAL A 39 -20.06 -0.99 -9.77
N PHE A 40 -19.61 -1.95 -8.96
CA PHE A 40 -18.30 -1.92 -8.31
C PHE A 40 -17.24 -2.59 -9.17
N LEU A 41 -16.00 -2.13 -9.10
CA LEU A 41 -14.86 -2.74 -9.77
C LEU A 41 -13.73 -2.93 -8.77
N THR A 42 -13.09 -4.09 -8.78
CA THR A 42 -11.90 -4.38 -7.97
C THR A 42 -10.86 -5.16 -8.77
N CYS A 43 -9.69 -5.36 -8.18
CA CYS A 43 -8.61 -6.16 -8.74
C CYS A 43 -8.83 -7.67 -8.52
N ASN A 44 -8.06 -8.54 -9.19
CA ASN A 44 -8.25 -10.00 -9.07
C ASN A 44 -7.40 -10.67 -7.98
N TYR A 45 -6.90 -9.93 -6.98
CA TYR A 45 -6.31 -10.55 -5.81
C TYR A 45 -7.39 -11.22 -4.95
N HIS A 46 -7.29 -12.53 -4.74
CA HIS A 46 -8.37 -13.34 -4.18
C HIS A 46 -8.82 -12.85 -2.79
N LEU A 47 -7.88 -12.58 -1.88
CA LEU A 47 -8.16 -11.99 -0.57
C LEU A 47 -8.93 -10.66 -0.67
N THR A 48 -8.52 -9.75 -1.58
CA THR A 48 -9.25 -8.49 -1.83
C THR A 48 -10.69 -8.77 -2.26
N VAL A 49 -10.88 -9.65 -3.23
CA VAL A 49 -12.21 -9.98 -3.76
C VAL A 49 -13.09 -10.56 -2.67
N LYS A 50 -12.57 -11.45 -1.81
CA LYS A 50 -13.32 -12.03 -0.68
C LYS A 50 -13.75 -10.98 0.34
N ARG A 51 -12.86 -10.05 0.69
CA ARG A 51 -13.16 -8.93 1.61
C ARG A 51 -14.20 -7.98 1.02
N VAL A 52 -14.09 -7.63 -0.26
CA VAL A 52 -15.08 -6.79 -0.95
C VAL A 52 -16.43 -7.50 -1.05
N LYS A 53 -16.48 -8.78 -1.44
CA LYS A 53 -17.74 -9.56 -1.49
C LYS A 53 -18.43 -9.64 -0.13
N ARG A 54 -17.67 -9.72 0.96
CA ARG A 54 -18.23 -9.68 2.32
C ARG A 54 -18.83 -8.31 2.63
N ALA A 55 -18.13 -7.23 2.29
CA ALA A 55 -18.63 -5.88 2.51
C ALA A 55 -19.85 -5.52 1.65
N LEU A 56 -20.00 -6.17 0.49
CA LEU A 56 -21.17 -6.04 -0.39
C LEU A 56 -22.35 -6.93 0.02
N HIS A 57 -22.25 -7.68 1.12
CA HIS A 57 -23.33 -8.55 1.56
C HIS A 57 -24.55 -7.72 1.95
N GLY A 58 -25.72 -8.04 1.36
CA GLY A 58 -26.95 -7.26 1.54
C GLY A 58 -27.15 -6.13 0.52
N ILE A 59 -26.15 -5.85 -0.33
CA ILE A 59 -26.25 -4.84 -1.40
C ILE A 59 -26.52 -5.55 -2.72
N TYR A 60 -27.53 -5.08 -3.47
CA TYR A 60 -27.77 -5.53 -4.83
C TYR A 60 -26.89 -4.74 -5.80
N CYS A 61 -25.87 -5.39 -6.35
CA CYS A 61 -24.90 -4.73 -7.21
C CYS A 61 -24.21 -5.69 -8.18
N TYR A 62 -23.55 -5.12 -9.18
CA TYR A 62 -22.59 -5.82 -10.02
C TYR A 62 -21.17 -5.59 -9.51
N LEU A 63 -20.38 -6.65 -9.39
CA LEU A 63 -18.95 -6.59 -9.07
C LEU A 63 -18.13 -7.06 -10.26
N LEU A 64 -17.34 -6.15 -10.83
CA LEU A 64 -16.37 -6.43 -11.88
C LEU A 64 -15.00 -6.74 -11.25
N ILE A 65 -14.43 -7.88 -11.62
CA ILE A 65 -13.09 -8.30 -11.19
C ILE A 65 -12.14 -8.14 -12.37
N ALA A 66 -11.29 -7.11 -12.30
CA ALA A 66 -10.29 -6.79 -13.31
C ALA A 66 -8.96 -7.52 -13.04
N LYS A 67 -8.20 -7.81 -14.09
CA LYS A 67 -6.89 -8.46 -13.97
C LYS A 67 -5.91 -7.56 -13.22
N SER A 68 -5.18 -8.14 -12.25
CA SER A 68 -4.06 -7.53 -11.55
C SER A 68 -2.90 -8.50 -11.28
N ASN A 69 -2.93 -9.68 -11.93
CA ASN A 69 -2.00 -10.78 -11.68
C ASN A 69 -1.90 -11.18 -10.21
N GLY A 70 -3.01 -11.07 -9.45
CA GLY A 70 -3.01 -11.42 -8.03
C GLY A 70 -2.41 -10.35 -7.11
N HIS A 71 -2.15 -9.14 -7.58
CA HIS A 71 -1.72 -8.02 -6.73
C HIS A 71 -2.91 -7.29 -6.12
N ASN A 72 -2.78 -6.87 -4.86
CA ASN A 72 -3.77 -6.03 -4.19
C ASN A 72 -3.94 -4.67 -4.89
N VAL A 73 -4.98 -3.91 -4.52
CA VAL A 73 -5.36 -2.68 -5.23
C VAL A 73 -4.23 -1.64 -5.27
N TRP A 74 -3.66 -1.29 -4.11
CA TRP A 74 -2.68 -0.20 -4.00
C TRP A 74 -1.35 -0.59 -4.65
N CYS A 75 -0.83 -1.77 -4.33
CA CYS A 75 0.41 -2.29 -4.91
C CYS A 75 0.25 -2.54 -6.42
N GLY A 76 -0.89 -3.07 -6.85
CA GLY A 76 -1.18 -3.30 -8.25
C GLY A 76 -1.26 -2.01 -9.05
N ALA A 77 -1.96 -0.99 -8.54
CA ALA A 77 -2.08 0.30 -9.22
C ALA A 77 -0.75 1.06 -9.28
N THR A 78 -0.02 1.08 -8.16
CA THR A 78 1.27 1.77 -8.03
C THR A 78 2.40 1.06 -8.78
N GLY A 79 2.37 -0.28 -8.80
CA GLY A 79 3.35 -1.13 -9.47
C GLY A 79 3.05 -1.41 -10.95
N GLY A 80 1.93 -0.92 -11.49
CA GLY A 80 1.58 -1.08 -12.91
C GLY A 80 0.98 -2.44 -13.29
N HIS A 81 0.53 -3.22 -12.32
CA HIS A 81 -0.21 -4.47 -12.57
C HIS A 81 -1.73 -4.28 -12.66
N PHE A 82 -2.26 -3.15 -12.17
CA PHE A 82 -3.68 -2.80 -12.25
C PHE A 82 -3.83 -1.39 -12.82
N THR A 83 -4.20 -1.31 -14.10
CA THR A 83 -4.00 -0.11 -14.94
C THR A 83 -5.27 0.35 -15.63
N ASN A 84 -5.17 1.46 -16.38
CA ASN A 84 -6.21 1.92 -17.29
C ASN A 84 -6.70 0.81 -18.23
N HIS A 85 -5.79 -0.01 -18.76
CA HIS A 85 -6.11 -1.08 -19.70
C HIS A 85 -6.96 -2.17 -19.06
N ASP A 86 -6.66 -2.55 -17.82
CA ASP A 86 -7.39 -3.59 -17.09
C ASP A 86 -8.84 -3.16 -16.82
N VAL A 87 -9.03 -1.90 -16.44
CA VAL A 87 -10.36 -1.30 -16.23
C VAL A 87 -11.14 -1.20 -17.55
N ILE A 88 -10.53 -0.70 -18.63
CA ILE A 88 -11.18 -0.61 -19.94
C ILE A 88 -11.56 -2.00 -20.45
N SER A 89 -10.65 -2.96 -20.31
CA SER A 89 -10.84 -4.34 -20.76
C SER A 89 -12.02 -4.98 -20.05
N ILE A 90 -12.10 -4.90 -18.71
CA ILE A 90 -13.21 -5.52 -17.98
C ILE A 90 -14.55 -4.83 -18.25
N LEU A 91 -14.59 -3.50 -18.41
CA LEU A 91 -15.82 -2.78 -18.74
C LEU A 91 -16.38 -3.22 -20.10
N LYS A 92 -15.51 -3.44 -21.10
CA LYS A 92 -15.92 -3.89 -22.43
C LYS A 92 -16.27 -5.38 -22.49
N THR A 93 -15.41 -6.23 -21.92
CA THR A 93 -15.55 -7.69 -22.02
C THR A 93 -16.65 -8.26 -21.13
N SER A 94 -16.97 -7.61 -20.01
CA SER A 94 -18.06 -8.04 -19.12
C SER A 94 -19.46 -7.80 -19.69
N ARG A 95 -19.59 -6.99 -20.75
CA ARG A 95 -20.88 -6.54 -21.30
C ARG A 95 -21.79 -5.90 -20.25
N ILE A 96 -21.21 -5.28 -19.23
CA ILE A 96 -21.95 -4.64 -18.13
C ILE A 96 -22.92 -3.54 -18.63
N GLU A 97 -22.60 -2.91 -19.76
CA GLU A 97 -23.47 -1.93 -20.43
C GLU A 97 -24.84 -2.50 -20.84
N ASN A 98 -24.96 -3.81 -21.04
CA ASN A 98 -26.25 -4.44 -21.34
C ASN A 98 -27.08 -4.74 -20.08
N LEU A 99 -26.46 -4.65 -18.90
CA LEU A 99 -27.03 -5.05 -17.62
C LEU A 99 -27.51 -3.86 -16.77
N VAL A 100 -27.05 -2.64 -17.07
CA VAL A 100 -27.42 -1.41 -16.35
C VAL A 100 -27.72 -0.26 -17.31
N ASP A 101 -28.56 0.68 -16.89
CA ASP A 101 -28.99 1.86 -17.67
C ASP A 101 -28.13 3.10 -17.43
N HIS A 102 -27.02 2.95 -16.70
CA HIS A 102 -26.10 4.04 -16.39
C HIS A 102 -24.65 3.68 -16.73
N LYS A 103 -23.79 4.70 -16.90
CA LYS A 103 -22.35 4.52 -17.15
C LYS A 103 -21.51 5.05 -15.97
N ASN A 104 -21.74 4.48 -14.80
CA ASN A 104 -21.02 4.82 -13.56
C ASN A 104 -20.37 3.56 -13.01
N VAL A 105 -19.08 3.62 -12.70
CA VAL A 105 -18.35 2.50 -12.08
C VAL A 105 -17.62 3.00 -10.84
N ILE A 106 -17.82 2.31 -9.71
CA ILE A 106 -17.18 2.62 -8.44
C ILE A 106 -15.86 1.86 -8.35
N LEU A 107 -14.74 2.58 -8.25
CA LEU A 107 -13.41 2.01 -8.03
C LEU A 107 -12.89 2.36 -6.63
N PRO A 108 -12.07 1.51 -5.99
CA PRO A 108 -11.43 1.86 -4.72
C PRO A 108 -10.51 3.06 -4.91
N GLN A 109 -10.55 4.02 -3.99
CA GLN A 109 -9.72 5.23 -4.04
C GLN A 109 -8.23 4.94 -4.21
N LEU A 110 -7.75 3.87 -3.57
CA LEU A 110 -6.36 3.44 -3.60
C LEU A 110 -5.86 3.04 -5.01
N ALA A 111 -6.76 2.84 -5.97
CA ALA A 111 -6.41 2.52 -7.36
C ALA A 111 -6.06 3.78 -8.20
N ALA A 112 -6.34 4.97 -7.69
CA ALA A 112 -6.17 6.23 -8.42
C ALA A 112 -4.71 6.67 -8.61
N THR A 113 -3.75 5.96 -8.00
CA THR A 113 -2.32 6.12 -8.29
C THR A 113 -1.96 5.57 -9.67
N GLY A 114 -2.72 4.57 -10.17
CA GLY A 114 -2.44 3.86 -11.42
C GLY A 114 -3.49 4.05 -12.53
N ILE A 115 -4.71 4.43 -12.16
CA ILE A 115 -5.87 4.54 -13.07
C ILE A 115 -6.34 5.98 -13.18
N GLU A 116 -6.48 6.49 -14.39
CA GLU A 116 -6.89 7.85 -14.72
C GLU A 116 -8.38 7.91 -15.09
N ALA A 117 -9.21 8.50 -14.22
CA ALA A 117 -10.65 8.60 -14.45
C ALA A 117 -11.01 9.28 -15.78
N LYS A 118 -10.28 10.35 -16.14
CA LYS A 118 -10.46 11.09 -17.41
C LYS A 118 -10.18 10.20 -18.63
N TYR A 119 -9.15 9.35 -18.56
CA TYR A 119 -8.79 8.44 -19.64
C TYR A 119 -9.83 7.33 -19.80
N ILE A 120 -10.30 6.73 -18.70
CA ILE A 120 -11.37 5.73 -18.72
C ILE A 120 -12.65 6.30 -19.36
N ARG A 121 -13.08 7.50 -18.93
CA ARG A 121 -14.25 8.17 -19.49
C ARG A 121 -14.09 8.43 -20.98
N LYS A 122 -12.93 8.93 -21.41
CA LYS A 122 -12.64 9.18 -22.84
C LYS A 122 -12.72 7.90 -23.68
N LYS A 123 -12.28 6.75 -23.16
CA LYS A 123 -12.18 5.48 -23.91
C LYS A 123 -13.42 4.60 -23.85
N THR A 124 -14.30 4.80 -22.86
CA THR A 124 -15.43 3.90 -22.61
C THR A 124 -16.76 4.62 -22.40
N GLY A 125 -16.75 5.93 -22.16
CA GLY A 125 -17.93 6.68 -21.71
C GLY A 125 -18.29 6.47 -20.23
N TRP A 126 -17.65 5.53 -19.54
CA TRP A 126 -17.90 5.27 -18.12
C TRP A 126 -17.26 6.33 -17.23
N ARG A 127 -18.07 6.90 -16.34
CA ARG A 127 -17.61 7.78 -15.28
C ARG A 127 -17.12 6.95 -14.10
N VAL A 128 -15.85 7.15 -13.73
CA VAL A 128 -15.28 6.57 -12.52
C VAL A 128 -15.71 7.40 -11.31
N ILE A 129 -16.26 6.72 -10.31
CA ILE A 129 -16.54 7.26 -8.99
C ILE A 129 -15.54 6.61 -8.02
N TRP A 130 -14.80 7.43 -7.28
CA TRP A 130 -13.83 6.92 -6.31
C TRP A 130 -14.51 6.58 -5.00
N GLY A 131 -14.70 5.29 -4.75
CA GLY A 131 -15.21 4.73 -3.49
C GLY A 131 -14.21 4.85 -2.33
N PRO A 132 -14.59 4.38 -1.13
CA PRO A 132 -13.79 4.52 0.09
C PRO A 132 -12.45 3.76 0.02
N VAL A 133 -11.56 4.09 0.95
CA VAL A 133 -10.30 3.35 1.16
C VAL A 133 -10.57 1.93 1.66
N TYR A 134 -11.50 1.78 2.60
CA TYR A 134 -11.82 0.49 3.21
C TYR A 134 -13.16 -0.05 2.73
N ALA A 135 -13.21 -1.35 2.45
CA ALA A 135 -14.43 -2.01 1.96
C ALA A 135 -15.59 -1.93 2.97
N LYS A 136 -15.30 -1.95 4.28
CA LYS A 136 -16.33 -1.84 5.34
C LYS A 136 -17.17 -0.56 5.24
N ASP A 137 -16.64 0.49 4.62
CA ASP A 137 -17.31 1.79 4.51
C ASP A 137 -18.19 1.88 3.24
N ILE A 138 -18.28 0.82 2.44
CA ILE A 138 -19.07 0.82 1.18
C ILE A 138 -20.55 1.08 1.47
N GLN A 139 -21.12 0.48 2.51
CA GLN A 139 -22.53 0.68 2.85
C GLN A 139 -22.83 2.15 3.16
N GLY A 140 -22.09 2.75 4.11
CA GLY A 140 -22.24 4.16 4.45
C GLY A 140 -21.93 5.10 3.27
N PHE A 141 -21.05 4.70 2.36
CA PHE A 141 -20.78 5.45 1.12
C PHE A 141 -21.98 5.45 0.16
N ILE A 142 -22.71 4.34 0.04
CA ILE A 142 -23.94 4.24 -0.77
C ILE A 142 -25.05 5.07 -0.12
N GLU A 143 -25.25 4.92 1.19
CA GLU A 143 -26.24 5.68 1.96
C GLU A 143 -26.00 7.19 1.87
N ASN A 144 -24.74 7.60 1.79
CA ASN A 144 -24.35 8.99 1.56
C ASN A 144 -24.32 9.37 0.05
N ASN A 145 -25.15 8.75 -0.79
CA ASN A 145 -25.29 9.04 -2.21
C ASN A 145 -23.96 9.07 -2.99
N PHE A 146 -23.09 8.09 -2.73
CA PHE A 146 -21.77 7.97 -3.35
C PHE A 146 -20.85 9.18 -3.08
N LYS A 147 -21.01 9.84 -1.92
CA LYS A 147 -20.11 10.88 -1.43
C LYS A 147 -19.30 10.36 -0.24
N LYS A 148 -17.98 10.53 -0.29
CA LYS A 148 -17.09 10.09 0.80
C LYS A 148 -17.02 11.14 1.91
N THR A 149 -17.10 10.70 3.15
CA THR A 149 -16.66 11.50 4.29
C THR A 149 -15.13 11.63 4.30
N ILE A 150 -14.56 12.43 5.20
CA ILE A 150 -13.10 12.55 5.31
C ILE A 150 -12.51 11.22 5.81
N GLU A 151 -13.17 10.58 6.76
CA GLU A 151 -12.75 9.33 7.39
C GLU A 151 -12.66 8.19 6.38
N MET A 152 -13.61 8.12 5.45
CA MET A 152 -13.63 7.14 4.34
C MET A 152 -12.46 7.31 3.36
N ARG A 153 -11.85 8.50 3.33
CA ARG A 153 -10.72 8.83 2.46
C ARG A 153 -9.38 8.52 3.09
N GLU A 154 -9.29 8.39 4.40
CA GLU A 154 -8.01 8.31 5.13
C GLU A 154 -7.56 6.88 5.42
N VAL A 155 -6.26 6.61 5.22
CA VAL A 155 -5.61 5.36 5.65
C VAL A 155 -5.14 5.52 7.10
N ARG A 156 -5.63 4.67 8.00
CA ARG A 156 -5.36 4.79 9.45
C ARG A 156 -4.33 3.81 10.00
N PHE A 157 -4.00 2.74 9.26
CA PHE A 157 -3.13 1.66 9.72
C PHE A 157 -3.47 1.18 11.15
N SER A 158 -4.69 0.69 11.30
CA SER A 158 -5.29 0.27 12.58
C SER A 158 -4.59 -0.95 13.19
N LEU A 159 -4.92 -1.26 14.45
CA LEU A 159 -4.40 -2.42 15.19
C LEU A 159 -4.50 -3.73 14.40
N VAL A 160 -5.66 -4.01 13.80
CA VAL A 160 -5.87 -5.23 12.99
C VAL A 160 -4.89 -5.29 11.83
N GLN A 161 -4.63 -4.17 11.15
CA GLN A 161 -3.71 -4.14 10.02
C GLN A 161 -2.25 -4.34 10.45
N ARG A 162 -1.88 -3.87 11.65
CA ARG A 162 -0.54 -4.10 12.22
C ARG A 162 -0.32 -5.56 12.55
N ILE A 163 -1.34 -6.21 13.14
CA ILE A 163 -1.33 -7.65 13.39
C ILE A 163 -1.20 -8.42 12.07
N GLU A 164 -1.96 -8.05 11.03
CA GLU A 164 -1.82 -8.66 9.71
C GLU A 164 -0.39 -8.52 9.14
N MET A 165 0.28 -7.38 9.34
CA MET A 165 1.67 -7.19 8.90
C MET A 165 2.65 -8.02 9.72
N ALA A 166 2.47 -8.09 11.04
CA ALA A 166 3.31 -8.93 11.90
C ALA A 166 3.21 -10.41 11.50
N ILE A 167 1.99 -10.91 11.28
CA ILE A 167 1.72 -12.28 10.87
C ILE A 167 2.32 -12.58 9.48
N MET A 168 2.12 -11.67 8.52
CA MET A 168 2.64 -11.81 7.15
C MET A 168 4.15 -11.93 7.12
N TRP A 169 4.86 -11.19 7.98
CA TRP A 169 6.32 -11.29 8.09
C TRP A 169 6.75 -12.52 8.88
N ALA A 170 6.12 -12.79 10.03
CA ALA A 170 6.48 -13.90 10.91
C ALA A 170 6.32 -15.27 10.23
N PHE A 171 5.21 -15.50 9.53
CA PHE A 171 4.86 -16.83 9.06
C PHE A 171 5.84 -17.40 8.01
N PRO A 172 6.13 -16.75 6.86
CA PRO A 172 7.09 -17.27 5.89
C PRO A 172 8.49 -17.44 6.47
N PHE A 173 8.94 -16.50 7.31
CA PHE A 173 10.24 -16.60 7.97
C PHE A 173 10.31 -17.73 8.98
N SER A 174 9.23 -18.00 9.72
CA SER A 174 9.18 -19.11 10.67
C SER A 174 9.30 -20.46 9.95
N ILE A 175 8.69 -20.61 8.78
CA ILE A 175 8.81 -21.83 7.95
C ILE A 175 10.25 -21.98 7.46
N ILE A 176 10.82 -20.94 6.84
CA ILE A 176 12.18 -20.98 6.29
C ILE A 176 13.19 -21.28 7.41
N ALA A 177 13.10 -20.58 8.53
CA ALA A 177 13.96 -20.80 9.68
C ALA A 177 13.81 -22.22 10.24
N SER A 178 12.58 -22.73 10.35
CA SER A 178 12.35 -24.10 10.85
C SER A 178 12.94 -25.17 9.93
N LEU A 179 12.79 -25.01 8.61
CA LEU A 179 13.36 -25.94 7.62
C LEU A 179 14.89 -25.96 7.64
N ILE A 180 15.53 -24.83 7.92
CA ILE A 180 16.97 -24.77 8.12
C ILE A 180 17.33 -25.45 9.45
N MET A 181 16.70 -25.05 10.55
CA MET A 181 17.12 -25.45 11.89
C MET A 181 16.86 -26.92 12.24
N ILE A 182 15.92 -27.59 11.58
CA ILE A 182 15.64 -29.01 11.84
C ILE A 182 16.85 -29.91 11.55
N GLY A 183 17.75 -29.51 10.64
CA GLY A 183 18.96 -30.26 10.31
C GLY A 183 20.19 -29.89 11.16
N PHE A 184 20.24 -28.66 11.69
CA PHE A 184 21.43 -28.12 12.37
C PHE A 184 21.29 -28.07 13.89
N TRP A 185 20.13 -27.65 14.40
CA TRP A 185 19.90 -27.44 15.83
C TRP A 185 18.40 -27.55 16.16
N PRO A 186 17.86 -28.78 16.25
CA PRO A 186 16.43 -29.02 16.47
C PRO A 186 15.89 -28.39 17.75
N GLU A 187 16.69 -28.37 18.82
CA GLU A 187 16.28 -27.80 20.11
C GLU A 187 16.02 -26.29 20.06
N ALA A 188 16.61 -25.58 19.09
CA ALA A 188 16.36 -24.16 18.90
C ALA A 188 15.06 -23.86 18.13
N LEU A 189 14.36 -24.85 17.58
CA LEU A 189 13.18 -24.62 16.75
C LEU A 189 12.08 -23.84 17.46
N LEU A 190 11.69 -24.28 18.65
CA LEU A 190 10.65 -23.62 19.44
C LEU A 190 11.04 -22.20 19.86
N PRO A 191 12.19 -21.97 20.52
CA PRO A 191 12.58 -20.62 20.93
C PRO A 191 12.79 -19.70 19.72
N LEU A 192 13.38 -20.17 18.61
CA LEU A 192 13.58 -19.36 17.41
C LEU A 192 12.26 -18.92 16.79
N ASN A 193 11.30 -19.83 16.66
CA ASN A 193 9.96 -19.46 16.19
C ASN A 193 9.28 -18.49 17.15
N GLY A 194 9.43 -18.69 18.47
CA GLY A 194 8.97 -17.73 19.47
C GLY A 194 9.50 -16.32 19.21
N PHE A 195 10.80 -16.19 18.89
CA PHE A 195 11.41 -14.90 18.51
C PHE A 195 10.88 -14.35 17.19
N ILE A 196 10.84 -15.18 16.13
CA ILE A 196 10.38 -14.76 14.79
C ILE A 196 8.93 -14.29 14.81
N TRP A 197 8.09 -14.81 15.70
CA TRP A 197 6.73 -14.34 15.90
C TRP A 197 6.66 -13.15 16.85
N GLY A 198 7.27 -13.25 18.03
CA GLY A 198 7.18 -12.22 19.07
C GLY A 198 7.72 -10.87 18.61
N LEU A 199 8.85 -10.86 17.89
CA LEU A 199 9.53 -9.63 17.50
C LEU A 199 8.73 -8.78 16.48
N PRO A 200 8.27 -9.29 15.31
CA PRO A 200 7.41 -8.50 14.43
C PRO A 200 6.13 -8.04 15.13
N PHE A 201 5.54 -8.85 16.01
CA PHE A 201 4.40 -8.43 16.80
C PHE A 201 4.75 -7.21 17.65
N ILE A 202 5.83 -7.25 18.43
CA ILE A 202 6.27 -6.11 19.24
C ILE A 202 6.52 -4.88 18.36
N ILE A 203 7.25 -5.04 17.25
CA ILE A 203 7.58 -3.96 16.31
C ILE A 203 6.30 -3.31 15.76
N PHE A 204 5.41 -4.07 15.11
CA PHE A 204 4.22 -3.49 14.48
C PHE A 204 3.18 -3.00 15.49
N MET A 205 3.09 -3.62 16.68
CA MET A 205 2.18 -3.18 17.73
C MET A 205 2.62 -1.87 18.37
N SER A 206 3.92 -1.74 18.66
CA SER A 206 4.54 -0.53 19.20
C SER A 206 4.75 0.56 18.15
N PHE A 207 4.41 0.31 16.88
CA PHE A 207 4.59 1.25 15.77
C PHE A 207 4.21 2.71 16.08
N PRO A 208 3.04 3.04 16.68
CA PRO A 208 2.69 4.43 16.99
C PRO A 208 3.65 5.15 17.94
N LEU A 209 4.36 4.40 18.80
CA LEU A 209 5.25 4.96 19.79
C LEU A 209 6.52 5.53 19.14
N TYR A 210 7.04 4.85 18.13
CA TYR A 210 8.27 5.25 17.45
C TYR A 210 8.05 5.84 16.06
N SER A 211 6.85 5.76 15.47
CA SER A 211 6.61 6.21 14.09
C SER A 211 6.94 7.68 13.87
N LYS A 212 6.76 8.52 14.90
CA LYS A 212 7.11 9.95 14.84
C LYS A 212 8.62 10.19 14.68
N TRP A 213 9.44 9.22 15.06
CA TRP A 213 10.90 9.28 14.93
C TRP A 213 11.42 8.61 13.65
N LEU A 214 10.53 7.98 12.86
CA LEU A 214 10.88 7.55 11.51
C LEU A 214 11.01 8.79 10.62
N ASP A 215 12.20 9.00 10.08
CA ASP A 215 12.45 10.05 9.09
C ASP A 215 12.60 9.42 7.70
N PRO A 216 11.56 9.52 6.84
CA PRO A 216 11.62 9.00 5.47
C PRO A 216 12.71 9.68 4.63
N LYS A 217 13.13 10.89 5.00
CA LYS A 217 14.08 11.70 4.25
C LYS A 217 15.51 11.51 4.72
N LYS A 218 15.75 10.68 5.75
CA LYS A 218 17.12 10.37 6.16
C LYS A 218 17.74 9.41 5.15
N LYS A 219 18.93 9.75 4.65
CA LYS A 219 19.71 8.87 3.77
C LYS A 219 20.29 7.75 4.63
N GLY A 220 19.89 6.50 4.40
CA GLY A 220 20.51 5.33 5.01
C GLY A 220 22.00 5.27 4.63
N ILE A 221 22.83 4.71 5.51
CA ILE A 221 24.25 4.47 5.25
C ILE A 221 24.34 3.27 4.30
N GLY A 222 24.40 3.51 2.99
CA GLY A 222 24.60 2.46 1.99
C GLY A 222 26.09 2.22 1.75
N PHE A 223 26.54 0.97 1.91
CA PHE A 223 27.92 0.57 1.58
C PHE A 223 28.14 0.35 0.06
N SER A 224 27.08 0.20 -0.75
CA SER A 224 27.16 0.01 -2.22
C SER A 224 25.81 0.24 -2.92
N LYS A 225 25.85 0.47 -4.25
CA LYS A 225 24.69 0.60 -5.17
C LYS A 225 23.74 -0.63 -5.14
N TYR A 226 24.23 -1.78 -4.68
CA TYR A 226 23.46 -3.04 -4.57
C TYR A 226 23.15 -3.47 -3.12
N THR A 227 23.65 -2.74 -2.11
CA THR A 227 23.46 -3.07 -0.69
C THR A 227 22.69 -1.98 0.06
N VAL A 228 21.62 -1.46 -0.54
CA VAL A 228 20.55 -0.78 0.22
C VAL A 228 19.73 -1.86 0.95
N ILE A 229 20.37 -2.64 1.82
CA ILE A 229 19.77 -3.85 2.42
C ILE A 229 19.49 -3.62 3.90
N PHE A 230 20.20 -2.73 4.58
CA PHE A 230 19.95 -2.47 5.99
C PHE A 230 19.96 -0.96 6.26
N ASP A 231 18.80 -0.40 6.58
CA ASP A 231 18.79 0.85 7.33
C ASP A 231 19.35 0.50 8.71
N PHE A 232 20.67 0.70 8.91
CA PHE A 232 21.31 0.76 10.23
C PHE A 232 20.83 2.01 10.99
N GLY A 233 19.54 2.30 10.90
CA GLY A 233 18.89 3.39 11.55
C GLY A 233 18.99 3.21 13.06
N ARG A 234 18.80 4.32 13.77
CA ARG A 234 18.78 4.31 15.24
C ARG A 234 17.72 3.32 15.77
N ILE A 235 16.60 3.16 15.06
CA ILE A 235 15.47 2.36 15.54
C ILE A 235 15.78 0.85 15.53
N PRO A 236 16.26 0.21 14.45
CA PRO A 236 16.66 -1.19 14.49
C PRO A 236 17.73 -1.50 15.54
N LEU A 237 18.72 -0.61 15.73
CA LEU A 237 19.74 -0.77 16.76
C LEU A 237 19.18 -0.66 18.18
N ILE A 238 18.26 0.29 18.42
CA ILE A 238 17.56 0.41 19.71
C ILE A 238 16.71 -0.84 19.97
N LEU A 239 15.94 -1.30 18.98
CA LEU A 239 15.13 -2.52 19.09
C LEU A 239 16.01 -3.74 19.37
N TRP A 240 17.19 -3.82 18.76
CA TRP A 240 18.14 -4.89 19.01
C TRP A 240 18.75 -4.81 20.40
N GLY A 241 19.21 -3.63 20.83
CA GLY A 241 19.71 -3.42 22.19
C GLY A 241 18.68 -3.77 23.25
N LEU A 242 17.41 -3.39 23.07
CA LEU A 242 16.31 -3.79 23.94
C LEU A 242 16.07 -5.31 23.91
N SER A 243 16.19 -5.94 22.75
CA SER A 243 16.03 -7.40 22.61
C SER A 243 17.15 -8.15 23.34
N VAL A 244 18.40 -7.70 23.22
CA VAL A 244 19.56 -8.25 23.94
C VAL A 244 19.43 -8.03 25.45
N PHE A 245 18.96 -6.85 25.87
CA PHE A 245 18.68 -6.58 27.28
C PHE A 245 17.60 -7.53 27.84
N CYS A 246 16.50 -7.74 27.10
CA CYS A 246 15.47 -8.70 27.50
C CYS A 246 16.00 -10.14 27.57
N LEU A 247 16.84 -10.54 26.61
CA LEU A 247 17.53 -11.84 26.61
C LEU A 247 18.42 -11.99 27.85
N PHE A 248 19.17 -10.95 28.22
CA PHE A 248 20.02 -10.93 29.39
C PHE A 248 19.21 -11.11 30.68
N VAL A 249 18.15 -10.32 30.86
CA VAL A 249 17.26 -10.43 32.03
C VAL A 249 16.61 -11.81 32.10
N PHE A 250 16.08 -12.32 30.98
CA PHE A 250 15.48 -13.64 30.91
C PHE A 250 16.47 -14.77 31.28
N SER A 251 17.70 -14.65 30.81
CA SER A 251 18.76 -15.63 31.05
C SER A 251 19.17 -15.68 32.53
N ILE A 252 19.20 -14.53 33.22
CA ILE A 252 19.40 -14.47 34.67
C ILE A 252 18.22 -15.11 35.41
N MET A 253 16.97 -14.75 35.05
CA MET A 253 15.77 -15.25 35.71
C MET A 253 15.61 -16.77 35.60
N THR A 254 16.11 -17.36 34.52
CA THR A 254 16.03 -18.81 34.25
C THR A 254 17.29 -19.58 34.67
N ASN A 255 18.27 -18.91 35.29
CA ASN A 255 19.59 -19.46 35.60
C ASN A 255 20.31 -20.08 34.37
N ALA A 256 19.99 -19.61 33.17
CA ALA A 256 20.57 -20.08 31.90
C ALA A 256 21.69 -19.16 31.38
N PHE A 257 22.26 -18.31 32.24
CA PHE A 257 23.23 -17.29 31.84
C PHE A 257 24.56 -17.87 31.40
N THR A 258 24.84 -17.72 30.11
CA THR A 258 26.16 -17.92 29.51
C THR A 258 26.42 -16.83 28.46
N TRP A 259 27.68 -16.42 28.31
CA TRP A 259 28.07 -15.49 27.24
C TRP A 259 27.75 -16.06 25.86
N GLU A 260 27.85 -17.38 25.70
CA GLU A 260 27.48 -18.07 24.48
C GLU A 260 25.99 -17.94 24.16
N PHE A 261 25.11 -18.09 25.16
CA PHE A 261 23.67 -17.90 24.99
C PHE A 261 23.35 -16.47 24.50
N ILE A 262 23.92 -15.46 25.16
CA ILE A 262 23.69 -14.06 24.81
C ILE A 262 24.24 -13.73 23.42
N PHE A 263 25.44 -14.18 23.08
CA PHE A 263 26.01 -13.94 21.76
C PHE A 263 25.17 -14.59 20.68
N ARG A 264 24.80 -15.87 20.86
CA ARG A 264 24.06 -16.65 19.87
C ARG A 264 22.66 -16.06 19.61
N TRP A 265 21.87 -15.84 20.65
CA TRP A 265 20.52 -15.26 20.53
C TRP A 265 20.55 -13.76 20.21
N GLY A 266 21.61 -13.05 20.63
CA GLY A 266 21.89 -11.68 20.24
C GLY A 266 22.12 -11.56 18.73
N SER A 267 22.94 -12.43 18.13
CA SER A 267 23.17 -12.44 16.68
C SER A 267 21.92 -12.84 15.90
N ILE A 268 21.17 -13.86 16.37
CA ILE A 268 19.92 -14.27 15.74
C ILE A 268 18.90 -13.12 15.76
N SER A 269 18.66 -12.51 16.93
CA SER A 269 17.73 -11.38 17.04
C SER A 269 18.16 -10.19 16.18
N PHE A 270 19.47 -9.93 16.06
CA PHE A 270 19.99 -8.90 15.17
C PHE A 270 19.58 -9.16 13.71
N ILE A 271 19.81 -10.37 13.21
CA ILE A 271 19.48 -10.76 11.83
C ILE A 271 17.97 -10.64 11.58
N VAL A 272 17.15 -11.15 12.49
CA VAL A 272 15.68 -11.08 12.34
C VAL A 272 15.20 -9.62 12.36
N ILE A 273 15.71 -8.78 13.27
CA ILE A 273 15.38 -7.35 13.32
C ILE A 273 15.77 -6.65 12.03
N LEU A 274 16.97 -6.93 11.52
CA LEU A 274 17.47 -6.36 10.28
C LEU A 274 16.58 -6.74 9.08
N ILE A 275 16.16 -8.00 8.98
CA ILE A 275 15.27 -8.47 7.91
C ILE A 275 13.90 -7.78 7.99
N ILE A 276 13.28 -7.74 9.18
CA ILE A 276 11.97 -7.10 9.37
C ILE A 276 12.05 -5.58 9.13
N SER A 277 13.19 -4.98 9.48
CA SER A 277 13.39 -3.53 9.39
C SER A 277 13.84 -3.05 8.01
N LEU A 278 14.20 -3.97 7.09
CA LEU A 278 14.73 -3.67 5.76
C LEU A 278 13.87 -2.64 5.01
N ASP A 279 12.54 -2.73 5.13
CA ASP A 279 11.62 -1.67 4.71
C ASP A 279 10.40 -1.58 5.63
N LEU A 280 10.66 -1.31 6.91
CA LEU A 280 9.58 -1.13 7.90
C LEU A 280 8.62 0.00 7.48
N MET A 281 9.13 1.03 6.82
CA MET A 281 8.34 2.16 6.33
C MET A 281 7.45 1.74 5.16
N GLY A 282 7.99 1.07 4.14
CA GLY A 282 7.22 0.59 3.00
C GLY A 282 6.29 -0.58 3.32
N SER A 283 6.54 -1.29 4.42
CA SER A 283 5.61 -2.27 4.99
C SER A 283 4.37 -1.62 5.63
N THR A 284 4.37 -0.30 5.80
CA THR A 284 3.24 0.45 6.34
C THR A 284 2.61 1.30 5.24
N PRO A 285 1.28 1.43 5.19
CA PRO A 285 0.62 2.20 4.14
C PRO A 285 0.61 3.72 4.42
N ILE A 286 1.28 4.15 5.49
CA ILE A 286 1.26 5.53 6.00
C ILE A 286 2.61 6.25 5.86
N TYR A 287 3.65 5.54 5.45
CA TYR A 287 4.95 6.08 5.09
C TYR A 287 5.34 5.64 3.68
N LYS A 288 6.20 6.43 3.03
CA LYS A 288 6.85 6.02 1.78
C LYS A 288 7.99 5.05 2.11
N SER A 289 8.20 4.06 1.25
CA SER A 289 9.32 3.12 1.36
C SER A 289 10.67 3.85 1.43
N GLY A 290 11.55 3.34 2.29
CA GLY A 290 12.92 3.83 2.42
C GLY A 290 13.86 3.32 1.32
N LEU A 291 13.41 2.38 0.49
CA LEU A 291 14.24 1.73 -0.54
C LEU A 291 14.27 2.49 -1.86
N HIS A 292 13.39 3.47 -2.04
CA HIS A 292 13.23 4.19 -3.30
C HIS A 292 13.58 5.67 -3.14
N GLU A 293 14.38 6.22 -4.07
CA GLU A 293 14.78 7.63 -4.03
C GLU A 293 13.62 8.59 -4.32
N ASP A 294 12.51 8.08 -4.87
CA ASP A 294 11.29 8.86 -5.11
C ASP A 294 10.67 9.43 -3.82
N ARG A 295 11.07 8.92 -2.64
CA ARG A 295 10.74 9.50 -1.32
C ARG A 295 11.19 10.95 -1.15
N PHE A 296 12.19 11.40 -1.92
CA PHE A 296 12.69 12.78 -1.86
C PHE A 296 11.89 13.74 -2.73
N LEU A 297 10.97 13.25 -3.56
CA LEU A 297 10.13 14.10 -4.39
C LEU A 297 9.12 14.85 -3.53
N LYS A 298 8.93 16.13 -3.82
CA LYS A 298 7.87 16.97 -3.22
C LYS A 298 6.76 17.17 -4.24
N ILE A 299 5.52 17.16 -3.77
CA ILE A 299 4.38 17.56 -4.60
C ILE A 299 4.28 19.07 -4.55
N VAL A 300 4.25 19.70 -5.72
CA VAL A 300 4.11 21.14 -5.88
C VAL A 300 2.82 21.43 -6.64
N LEU A 301 2.12 22.48 -6.22
CA LEU A 301 0.92 23.00 -6.88
C LEU A 301 1.28 24.26 -7.67
N ASP A 302 0.90 24.26 -8.95
CA ASP A 302 0.86 25.44 -9.80
C ASP A 302 -0.49 26.14 -9.62
N GLU A 303 -0.47 27.23 -8.87
CA GLU A 303 -1.67 28.03 -8.57
C GLU A 303 -2.33 28.61 -9.82
N ARG A 304 -1.55 28.90 -10.87
CA ARG A 304 -2.07 29.48 -12.13
C ARG A 304 -2.92 28.47 -12.91
N LYS A 305 -2.55 27.19 -12.83
CA LYS A 305 -3.30 26.08 -13.45
C LYS A 305 -4.42 25.54 -12.58
N CYS A 306 -4.36 25.75 -11.27
CA CYS A 306 -5.38 25.24 -10.36
C CYS A 306 -6.72 25.94 -10.60
N LYS A 307 -7.80 25.16 -10.64
CA LYS A 307 -9.19 25.64 -10.79
C LYS A 307 -10.11 25.09 -9.69
N GLY A 308 -9.53 24.59 -8.58
CA GLY A 308 -10.31 24.17 -7.41
C GLY A 308 -11.22 22.96 -7.62
N ALA A 309 -10.98 22.11 -8.62
CA ALA A 309 -11.85 20.94 -8.89
C ALA A 309 -11.87 19.86 -7.79
N GLY A 310 -10.99 19.94 -6.80
CA GLY A 310 -11.07 19.14 -5.57
C GLY A 310 -10.71 17.65 -5.66
N PHE A 311 -10.35 17.12 -6.84
CA PHE A 311 -9.92 15.71 -6.99
C PHE A 311 -8.74 15.33 -6.09
N CYS A 312 -7.81 16.26 -5.83
CA CYS A 312 -6.69 16.04 -4.91
C CYS A 312 -7.16 15.71 -3.48
N GLY A 313 -8.10 16.48 -2.93
CA GLY A 313 -8.70 16.24 -1.61
C GLY A 313 -9.64 15.04 -1.57
N GLN A 314 -10.23 14.65 -2.71
CA GLN A 314 -11.05 13.43 -2.80
C GLN A 314 -10.23 12.14 -2.80
N ILE A 315 -8.97 12.20 -3.26
CA ILE A 315 -8.15 11.01 -3.48
C ILE A 315 -6.98 10.87 -2.51
N CYS A 316 -6.60 11.95 -1.81
CA CYS A 316 -5.48 11.94 -0.90
C CYS A 316 -5.76 11.02 0.31
N PRO A 317 -5.02 9.92 0.49
CA PRO A 317 -5.23 8.99 1.60
C PRO A 317 -4.73 9.51 2.95
N LYS A 318 -4.07 10.67 2.94
CA LYS A 318 -3.49 11.35 4.11
C LYS A 318 -4.19 12.66 4.42
N ASN A 319 -5.22 13.02 3.64
CA ASN A 319 -5.97 14.27 3.81
C ASN A 319 -5.04 15.50 3.93
N CYS A 320 -4.19 15.67 2.91
CA CYS A 320 -3.18 16.74 2.87
C CYS A 320 -3.71 18.05 2.27
N TYR A 321 -4.93 18.06 1.70
CA TYR A 321 -5.44 19.14 0.87
C TYR A 321 -6.67 19.79 1.47
N GLU A 322 -6.72 21.12 1.37
CA GLU A 322 -7.94 21.90 1.55
C GLU A 322 -8.31 22.52 0.19
N VAL A 323 -9.60 22.61 -0.11
CA VAL A 323 -10.08 23.09 -1.40
C VAL A 323 -11.06 24.21 -1.16
N ASP A 324 -10.66 25.42 -1.52
CA ASP A 324 -11.52 26.60 -1.46
C ASP A 324 -12.31 26.69 -2.77
N THR A 325 -13.62 26.42 -2.68
CA THR A 325 -14.53 26.47 -3.82
C THR A 325 -14.84 27.89 -4.28
N ASN A 326 -14.72 28.88 -3.40
CA ASN A 326 -14.98 30.29 -3.72
C ASN A 326 -13.81 30.90 -4.47
N ARG A 327 -12.58 30.59 -4.04
CA ARG A 327 -11.34 31.04 -4.69
C ARG A 327 -10.90 30.14 -5.84
N HIS A 328 -11.61 29.03 -6.07
CA HIS A 328 -11.26 28.02 -7.07
C HIS A 328 -9.79 27.56 -6.99
N ILE A 329 -9.30 27.35 -5.77
CA ILE A 329 -7.90 26.94 -5.53
C ILE A 329 -7.83 25.85 -4.47
N ALA A 330 -6.83 24.98 -4.58
CA ALA A 330 -6.50 24.01 -3.55
C ALA A 330 -5.23 24.46 -2.82
N THR A 331 -5.08 24.11 -1.56
CA THR A 331 -3.87 24.30 -0.78
C THR A 331 -3.39 22.95 -0.23
N ILE A 332 -2.14 22.88 0.23
CA ILE A 332 -1.54 21.65 0.76
C ILE A 332 -1.03 21.86 2.21
N PRO A 333 -1.91 22.21 3.16
CA PRO A 333 -1.49 22.45 4.55
C PRO A 333 -0.87 21.21 5.21
N GLY A 334 -1.23 20.01 4.75
CA GLY A 334 -0.71 18.74 5.25
C GLY A 334 0.45 18.15 4.45
N ALA A 335 1.25 18.97 3.76
CA ALA A 335 2.32 18.51 2.87
C ALA A 335 3.37 17.61 3.55
N GLU A 336 3.61 17.83 4.85
CA GLU A 336 4.49 17.04 5.71
C GLU A 336 4.03 15.59 5.89
N ARG A 337 2.71 15.34 5.86
CA ARG A 337 2.10 14.00 5.97
C ARG A 337 2.03 13.28 4.62
N CYS A 338 2.40 13.94 3.53
CA CYS A 338 2.31 13.36 2.19
C CYS A 338 3.22 12.13 2.05
N VAL A 339 2.66 11.03 1.54
CA VAL A 339 3.37 9.77 1.26
C VAL A 339 3.80 9.65 -0.20
N GLN A 340 3.79 10.76 -0.96
CA GLN A 340 4.29 10.83 -2.34
C GLN A 340 3.69 9.74 -3.26
N CYS A 341 2.40 9.40 -3.08
CA CYS A 341 1.73 8.37 -3.88
C CYS A 341 1.32 8.84 -5.29
N GLY A 342 1.42 10.13 -5.58
CA GLY A 342 1.14 10.69 -6.92
C GLY A 342 -0.33 10.66 -7.35
N ALA A 343 -1.26 10.10 -6.57
CA ALA A 343 -2.68 10.02 -6.96
C ALA A 343 -3.29 11.39 -7.31
N CYS A 344 -2.95 12.45 -6.57
CA CYS A 344 -3.44 13.79 -6.85
C CYS A 344 -2.93 14.35 -8.20
N ILE A 345 -1.72 14.00 -8.62
CA ILE A 345 -1.13 14.36 -9.92
C ILE A 345 -1.87 13.62 -11.04
N VAL A 346 -2.04 12.31 -10.88
CA VAL A 346 -2.72 11.45 -11.86
C VAL A 346 -4.16 11.91 -12.08
N GLN A 347 -4.88 12.26 -11.00
CA GLN A 347 -6.30 12.65 -11.07
C GLN A 347 -6.55 14.13 -11.39
N CYS A 348 -5.55 15.02 -11.34
CA CYS A 348 -5.77 16.45 -11.60
C CYS A 348 -6.19 16.68 -13.06
N PRO A 349 -7.39 17.22 -13.35
CA PRO A 349 -7.84 17.42 -14.74
C PRO A 349 -7.14 18.58 -15.46
N PHE A 350 -6.48 19.48 -14.71
CA PHE A 350 -5.82 20.70 -15.19
C PHE A 350 -4.30 20.64 -15.12
N ASP A 351 -3.72 19.50 -14.75
CA ASP A 351 -2.27 19.30 -14.68
C ASP A 351 -1.56 20.34 -13.79
N ALA A 352 -2.25 20.74 -12.72
CA ALA A 352 -1.79 21.75 -11.76
C ALA A 352 -0.84 21.19 -10.69
N LEU A 353 -0.71 19.87 -10.55
CA LEU A 353 0.13 19.23 -9.53
C LEU A 353 1.23 18.43 -10.20
N TYR A 354 2.47 18.55 -9.72
CA TYR A 354 3.63 17.83 -10.26
C TYR A 354 4.61 17.44 -9.14
N PHE A 355 5.55 16.55 -9.46
CA PHE A 355 6.65 16.22 -8.55
C PHE A 355 7.87 17.10 -8.84
N MET A 356 8.56 17.53 -7.80
CA MET A 356 9.83 18.25 -7.89
C MET A 356 10.90 17.52 -7.09
N SER A 357 12.05 17.27 -7.71
CA SER A 357 13.21 16.65 -7.07
C SER A 357 13.96 17.65 -6.17
N PRO A 358 14.79 17.18 -5.23
CA PRO A 358 15.66 18.06 -4.44
C PRO A 358 16.62 18.91 -5.30
N LYS A 359 16.98 18.42 -6.50
CA LYS A 359 17.81 19.15 -7.46
C LYS A 359 17.03 20.19 -8.29
N GLY A 360 15.73 20.36 -8.03
CA GLY A 360 14.86 21.28 -8.80
C GLY A 360 14.30 20.70 -10.09
N THR A 361 14.60 19.44 -10.43
CA THR A 361 14.06 18.78 -11.63
C THR A 361 12.55 18.57 -11.49
N ILE A 362 11.79 19.02 -12.49
CA ILE A 362 10.33 18.87 -12.52
C ILE A 362 9.96 17.57 -13.25
N LEU A 363 9.15 16.75 -12.58
CA LEU A 363 8.50 15.58 -13.15
C LEU A 363 7.06 15.93 -13.51
N SER A 364 6.81 16.06 -14.80
CA SER A 364 5.51 16.49 -15.33
C SER A 364 4.37 15.50 -15.01
N PRO A 365 3.10 15.95 -14.99
CA PRO A 365 1.96 15.07 -14.81
C PRO A 365 1.86 13.96 -15.87
N ALA A 366 2.24 14.27 -17.12
CA ALA A 366 2.29 13.30 -18.20
C ALA A 366 3.32 12.19 -17.91
N THR A 367 4.49 12.56 -17.39
CA THR A 367 5.53 11.61 -16.95
C THR A 367 5.00 10.70 -15.85
N VAL A 368 4.34 11.26 -14.82
CA VAL A 368 3.80 10.48 -13.69
C VAL A 368 2.68 9.52 -14.11
N ARG A 369 1.83 9.91 -15.07
CA ARG A 369 0.77 9.03 -15.60
C ARG A 369 1.33 7.86 -16.41
N THR A 370 2.36 8.14 -17.21
CA THR A 370 3.02 7.18 -18.09
C THR A 370 3.89 6.22 -17.30
N PHE A 371 4.78 6.76 -16.46
CA PHE A 371 5.74 6.00 -15.67
C PHE A 371 5.18 5.88 -14.25
N LYS A 372 4.66 4.69 -13.94
CA LYS A 372 4.19 4.38 -12.58
C LYS A 372 5.35 4.53 -11.58
N LEU A 373 5.04 4.89 -10.34
CA LEU A 373 5.99 5.34 -9.31
C LEU A 373 7.29 4.50 -9.24
N ASN A 374 7.19 3.18 -9.34
CA ASN A 374 8.34 2.27 -9.24
C ASN A 374 9.35 2.38 -10.42
N LEU A 375 9.03 3.12 -11.48
CA LEU A 375 9.87 3.31 -12.67
C LEU A 375 10.39 4.76 -12.83
N ILE A 376 9.98 5.67 -11.95
CA ILE A 376 10.32 7.10 -12.05
C ILE A 376 11.80 7.35 -11.74
N SER A 377 12.34 6.69 -10.71
CA SER A 377 13.74 6.90 -10.25
C SER A 377 14.78 6.47 -11.30
N LYS A 378 14.57 5.33 -11.96
CA LYS A 378 15.53 4.76 -12.95
C LYS A 378 15.80 5.67 -14.15
N ARG A 379 14.97 6.68 -14.40
CA ARG A 379 15.14 7.62 -15.52
C ARG A 379 15.54 9.04 -15.11
N LEU A 380 15.47 9.40 -13.83
CA LEU A 380 16.16 10.60 -13.36
C LEU A 380 17.67 10.46 -13.59
N GLU A 381 18.22 9.25 -13.41
CA GLU A 381 19.61 8.92 -13.73
C GLU A 381 19.86 8.84 -15.25
N GLY A 382 19.02 8.12 -16.01
CA GLY A 382 19.21 7.96 -17.47
C GLY A 382 18.91 9.20 -18.32
N GLY A 383 18.13 10.16 -17.80
CA GLY A 383 17.91 11.45 -18.44
C GLY A 383 19.11 12.40 -18.30
N GLU A 384 19.84 12.32 -17.18
CA GLU A 384 21.11 13.03 -16.97
C GLU A 384 22.21 12.50 -17.91
N GLU A 385 22.24 11.19 -18.19
CA GLU A 385 23.24 10.59 -19.09
C GLU A 385 23.05 11.02 -20.55
N LYS A 386 21.80 11.11 -21.04
CA LYS A 386 21.52 11.68 -22.37
C LYS A 386 21.79 13.17 -22.46
N ALA A 387 21.55 13.92 -21.38
CA ALA A 387 21.83 15.37 -21.33
C ALA A 387 23.33 15.68 -21.24
N ARG A 388 24.16 14.79 -20.67
CA ARG A 388 25.64 14.93 -20.65
C ARG A 388 26.31 14.52 -21.96
N LEU A 389 25.73 13.58 -22.70
CA LEU A 389 26.23 13.14 -24.01
C LEU A 389 25.80 14.04 -25.18
N SER A 390 25.07 15.12 -24.88
CA SER A 390 24.61 16.12 -25.86
C SER A 390 25.15 17.52 -25.59
N VAL A 391 26.21 17.62 -24.77
CA VAL A 391 27.02 18.84 -24.59
C VAL A 391 28.35 18.67 -25.31
#